data_AF-A0A967QAA3-F1
#
_entry.id   AF-A0A967QAA3-F1
#
_cell.length_a   1.000
_cell.length_b   1.000
_cell.length_c   1.000
_cell.angle_alpha   90.00
_cell.angle_beta   90.00
_cell.angle_gamma   90.00
#
_symmetry.space_group_name_H-M   'P 1'
#
loop_
_entity.id
_entity.type
_entity.pdbx_description
1 polymer ?
#
loop_
_entity_poly.entity_id
_entity_poly.type
_entity_poly.pdbx_seq_one_letter_code
_entity_poly.pdbx_strand_id
1 'polypeptide(L)'
;EKLGRFSYRQWKLIIIVAIVTLGISIVGISRIQVNDNPVKWFAKQHDIRVADRVLNDHFGGTYTAYLTFDAVRPGQCNCTE
;
A
#
# COMPACT_ATOMS: atom_id res chain seq x y z
N GLU A 1 -16.58 16.31 -37.43
CA GLU A 1 -16.53 14.82 -37.51
C GLU A 1 -15.16 14.21 -37.89
N LYS A 2 -14.02 14.85 -37.57
CA LYS A 2 -12.70 14.28 -37.94
C LYS A 2 -12.18 13.25 -36.92
N LEU A 3 -12.41 13.47 -35.62
CA LEU A 3 -12.00 12.54 -34.55
C LEU A 3 -12.75 11.20 -34.62
N GLY A 4 -14.08 11.20 -34.77
CA GLY A 4 -14.86 9.96 -34.84
C GLY A 4 -14.45 9.07 -36.01
N ARG A 5 -14.24 9.66 -37.20
CA ARG A 5 -13.75 8.94 -38.38
C ARG A 5 -12.35 8.36 -38.18
N PHE A 6 -11.47 9.08 -37.47
CA PHE A 6 -10.13 8.59 -37.14
C PHE A 6 -10.19 7.40 -36.17
N SER A 7 -10.98 7.51 -35.09
CA SER A 7 -11.18 6.42 -34.13
C SER A 7 -11.73 5.16 -34.78
N TYR A 8 -12.69 5.30 -35.71
CA TYR A 8 -13.26 4.16 -36.42
C TYR A 8 -12.29 3.54 -37.44
N ARG A 9 -11.45 4.36 -38.09
CA ARG A 9 -10.49 3.86 -39.10
C ARG A 9 -9.28 3.17 -38.47
N GLN A 10 -8.86 3.60 -37.28
CA GLN A 10 -7.66 3.12 -36.58
C GLN A 10 -7.98 2.35 -35.29
N TRP A 11 -9.19 1.80 -35.17
CA TRP A 11 -9.69 1.17 -33.95
C TRP A 11 -8.78 0.06 -33.42
N LYS A 12 -8.18 -0.76 -34.29
CA LYS A 12 -7.26 -1.85 -33.90
C LYS A 12 -6.06 -1.31 -33.14
N LEU A 13 -5.43 -0.23 -33.65
CA LEU A 13 -4.29 0.40 -32.98
C LEU A 13 -4.69 0.99 -31.64
N ILE A 14 -5.84 1.67 -31.57
CA ILE A 14 -6.34 2.27 -30.33
C ILE A 14 -6.57 1.21 -29.26
N ILE A 15 -7.21 0.09 -29.61
CA ILE A 15 -7.44 -1.02 -28.68
C ILE A 15 -6.13 -1.63 -28.22
N ILE A 16 -5.18 -1.88 -29.13
CA ILE A 16 -3.86 -2.43 -28.77
C ILE A 16 -3.16 -1.51 -27.78
N VAL A 17 -3.09 -0.21 -28.06
CA VAL A 17 -2.45 0.77 -27.17
C VAL A 17 -3.15 0.81 -25.81
N ALA A 18 -4.49 0.76 -25.78
CA ALA A 18 -5.25 0.73 -24.54
C ALA A 18 -4.96 -0.52 -23.71
N ILE A 19 -4.94 -1.71 -24.34
CA ILE A 19 -4.62 -2.98 -23.67
C ILE A 19 -3.19 -2.96 -23.14
N VAL A 20 -2.23 -2.49 -23.93
CA VAL A 20 -0.83 -2.36 -23.48
C VAL A 20 -0.72 -1.43 -22.28
N THR A 21 -1.38 -0.27 -22.34
CA THR A 21 -1.40 0.71 -21.23
C THR A 21 -2.02 0.11 -19.96
N LEU A 22 -3.12 -0.64 -20.10
CA LEU A 22 -3.74 -1.36 -18.99
C LEU A 22 -2.81 -2.42 -18.41
N GLY A 23 -2.15 -3.21 -19.26
CA GLY A 23 -1.19 -4.23 -18.84
C GLY A 23 -0.03 -3.64 -18.04
N ILE A 24 0.57 -2.55 -18.54
CA ILE A 24 1.62 -1.81 -17.82
C ILE A 24 1.11 -1.30 -16.48
N SER A 25 -0.12 -0.77 -16.43
CA SER A 25 -0.72 -0.26 -15.19
C SER A 25 -0.91 -1.38 -14.15
N ILE A 26 -1.40 -2.55 -14.56
CA ILE A 26 -1.59 -3.71 -13.68
C ILE A 26 -0.24 -4.16 -13.10
N VAL A 27 0.81 -4.23 -13.93
CA VAL A 27 2.16 -4.56 -13.48
C VAL A 27 2.72 -3.49 -12.52
N GLY A 28 2.42 -2.21 -12.76
CA GLY A 28 2.79 -1.13 -11.83
C GLY A 28 2.11 -1.28 -10.48
N ILE A 29 0.80 -1.55 -10.47
CA ILE A 29 0.00 -1.74 -9.25
C ILE A 29 0.50 -2.95 -8.45
N SER A 30 0.81 -4.07 -9.09
CA SER A 30 1.30 -5.26 -8.39
C SER A 30 2.67 -5.09 -7.73
N ARG A 31 3.41 -4.03 -8.10
CA ARG A 31 4.71 -3.67 -7.51
C ARG A 31 4.60 -2.64 -6.39
N ILE A 32 3.41 -2.14 -6.07
CA ILE A 32 3.22 -1.16 -4.99
C ILE A 32 3.58 -1.81 -3.66
N GLN A 33 4.54 -1.22 -2.95
CA GLN A 33 4.85 -1.56 -1.57
C GLN A 33 4.28 -0.48 -0.66
N VAL A 34 3.33 -0.85 0.18
CA VAL A 34 2.72 0.08 1.15
C VAL A 34 3.63 0.20 2.36
N ASN A 35 3.98 1.42 2.74
CA ASN A 35 4.67 1.70 3.99
C ASN A 35 3.64 2.20 5.02
N ASP A 36 3.41 1.39 6.04
CA ASP A 36 2.48 1.62 7.13
C ASP A 36 3.11 2.39 8.31
N ASN A 37 4.43 2.59 8.30
CA ASN A 37 5.11 3.31 9.38
C ASN A 37 4.86 4.83 9.25
N PRO A 38 4.05 5.44 10.14
CA PRO A 38 3.72 6.86 10.06
C PRO A 38 4.95 7.76 10.28
N VAL A 39 6.01 7.26 10.94
CA VAL A 39 7.27 7.99 11.12
C VAL A 39 7.90 8.33 9.77
N LYS A 40 7.70 7.48 8.74
CA LYS A 40 8.24 7.70 7.40
C LYS A 40 7.50 8.77 6.60
N TRP A 41 6.32 9.20 7.04
CA TRP A 41 5.59 10.33 6.44
C TRP A 41 6.22 11.67 6.80
N PHE A 42 6.97 11.74 7.90
CA PHE A 42 7.75 12.93 8.25
C PHE A 42 8.98 13.08 7.34
N ALA A 43 9.32 14.35 7.05
CA ALA A 43 10.52 14.70 6.31
C ALA A 43 11.76 14.03 6.94
N LYS A 44 12.75 13.69 6.12
CA LYS A 44 13.95 12.95 6.58
C LYS A 44 14.68 13.63 7.73
N GLN A 45 14.59 14.95 7.84
CA GLN A 45 15.22 15.79 8.86
C GLN A 45 14.31 16.15 10.05
N HIS A 46 13.08 15.62 10.10
CA HIS A 46 12.15 15.91 11.19
C HIS A 46 12.59 15.18 12.46
N ASP A 47 12.54 15.87 13.61
CA ASP A 47 13.07 15.36 14.89
C ASP A 47 12.49 13.99 15.27
N ILE A 48 11.20 13.75 15.03
CA ILE A 48 10.53 12.44 15.26
C ILE A 48 11.23 11.30 14.50
N ARG A 49 11.64 11.53 13.25
CA ARG A 49 12.30 10.50 12.42
C ARG A 49 13.77 10.33 12.76
N VAL A 50 14.41 11.38 13.29
CA VAL A 50 15.77 11.30 13.84
C VAL A 50 15.74 10.49 15.15
N ALA A 51 14.80 10.79 16.04
CA ALA A 51 14.61 10.07 17.29
C ALA A 51 14.32 8.57 17.06
N ASP A 52 13.41 8.24 16.13
CA ASP A 52 13.12 6.85 15.77
C ASP A 52 14.36 6.10 15.25
N ARG A 53 15.22 6.76 14.47
CA ARG A 53 16.46 6.14 13.98
C ARG A 53 17.45 5.87 15.12
N VAL A 54 17.68 6.86 15.98
CA VAL A 54 18.58 6.71 17.13
C VAL A 54 18.08 5.60 18.05
N LEU A 55 16.75 5.54 18.29
CA LEU A 55 16.14 4.52 19.12
C LEU A 55 16.28 3.13 18.50
N ASN A 56 16.01 2.97 17.20
CA ASN A 56 16.23 1.72 16.49
C ASN A 56 17.71 1.26 16.51
N ASP A 57 18.66 2.18 16.32
CA ASP A 57 20.09 1.87 16.30
C ASP A 57 20.61 1.38 17.67
N HIS A 58 20.07 1.91 18.78
CA HIS A 58 20.53 1.57 20.13
C HIS A 58 19.73 0.45 20.80
N PHE A 59 18.45 0.31 20.48
CA PHE A 59 17.54 -0.62 21.16
C PHE A 59 17.01 -1.73 20.24
N GLY A 60 17.46 -1.79 18.99
CA GLY A 60 17.17 -2.88 18.05
C GLY A 60 15.77 -2.89 17.46
N GLY A 61 14.96 -1.84 17.71
CA GLY A 61 13.59 -1.77 17.24
C GLY A 61 12.75 -0.73 17.99
N THR A 62 11.79 -0.10 17.31
CA THR A 62 10.74 0.74 17.92
C THR A 62 9.35 0.09 17.90
N TYR A 63 9.23 -1.09 17.28
CA TYR A 63 8.00 -1.88 17.27
C TYR A 63 7.98 -2.84 18.46
N THR A 64 7.09 -2.58 19.40
CA THR A 64 6.84 -3.42 20.57
C THR A 64 5.76 -4.45 20.28
N ALA A 65 6.02 -5.71 20.61
CA ALA A 65 4.98 -6.73 20.65
C ALA A 65 4.30 -6.72 22.03
N TYR A 66 2.97 -6.66 22.05
CA TYR A 66 2.18 -6.74 23.29
C TYR A 66 1.41 -8.05 23.33
N LEU A 67 1.49 -8.75 24.47
CA LEU A 67 0.68 -9.92 24.77
C LEU A 67 -0.34 -9.52 25.83
N THR A 68 -1.63 -9.69 25.53
CA THR A 68 -2.72 -9.34 26.44
C THR A 68 -3.56 -10.57 26.72
N PHE A 69 -3.84 -10.82 28.00
CA PHE A 69 -4.74 -11.88 28.47
C PHE A 69 -6.05 -11.25 28.94
N ASP A 70 -7.18 -11.87 28.59
CA ASP A 70 -8.48 -11.54 29.17
C ASP A 70 -9.08 -12.80 29.79
N ALA A 71 -9.91 -12.62 30.82
CA ALA A 71 -10.63 -13.72 31.43
C ALA A 71 -11.76 -14.18 30.50
N VAL A 72 -12.02 -15.48 30.44
CA VAL A 72 -13.15 -16.02 29.67
C VAL A 72 -14.46 -15.49 30.27
N ARG A 73 -15.14 -14.60 29.54
CA ARG A 73 -16.47 -14.13 29.91
C ARG A 73 -17.53 -14.98 29.23
N PRO A 74 -18.45 -15.63 29.97
CA PRO A 74 -19.54 -16.38 29.36
C PRO A 74 -20.43 -15.40 28.55
N GLY A 75 -20.36 -15.49 27.22
CA GLY A 75 -21.13 -14.67 26.28
C GLY A 75 -20.34 -13.91 25.20
N GLN A 76 -19.00 -13.89 25.23
CA GLN A 76 -18.18 -13.24 24.19
C GLN A 76 -17.59 -14.21 23.14
N CYS A 77 -17.74 -15.51 23.33
CA CYS A 77 -17.33 -16.48 22.32
C CYS A 77 -18.46 -16.69 21.31
N ASN A 78 -18.44 -15.96 20.20
CA ASN A 78 -19.02 -16.48 18.95
C ASN A 78 -18.04 -17.51 18.37
N CYS A 79 -17.85 -18.61 19.09
CA CYS A 79 -17.29 -19.82 18.52
C CYS A 79 -18.43 -20.51 17.76
N THR A 80 -18.64 -20.10 16.50
CA THR A 80 -19.23 -21.02 15.53
C THR A 80 -18.22 -22.12 15.26
N GLU A 81 -18.69 -23.35 15.43
CA GLU A 81 -18.02 -24.63 15.17
C GLU A 81 -17.40 -24.70 13.77
#